data_AF-A0A7V9U3X0-F1
#
_entry.id   AF-A0A7V9U3X0-F1
#
_cell.length_a   1.000
_cell.length_b   1.000
_cell.length_c   1.000
_cell.angle_alpha   90.00
_cell.angle_beta   90.00
_cell.angle_gamma   90.00
#
_symmetry.space_group_name_H-M   'P 1'
#
loop_
_entity.id
_entity.type
_entity.pdbx_description
1 polymer ?
#
loop_
_entity_poly.entity_id
_entity_poly.type
_entity_poly.pdbx_seq_one_letter_code
_entity_poly.pdbx_strand_id
1 'polypeptide(L)'
;GYTLGLQWARPIRRRDATVRLQGELTSVEQSPTYRDRPIGSFYTSRRVIQGYTQRGESLAAAIGPGASSQWVAADYLEPSWSFGVFAGRIRWNEDTRSTANFPAYQGYCIHDVSIFPGARARAGSRFGYVSAEVTFGNRLNSFFQVQSGCIDQNSVLDIRNRTLSVTVGTFTPGRSR
;
A
#
# COMPACT_ATOMS: atom_id res chain seq x y z
N GLY A 1 -10.06 1.04 -12.84
CA GLY A 1 -9.30 0.27 -11.87
C GLY A 1 -10.21 -0.71 -11.18
N TYR A 2 -9.64 -1.65 -10.45
CA TYR A 2 -10.37 -2.58 -9.61
C TYR A 2 -9.66 -2.70 -8.25
N THR A 3 -10.43 -3.06 -7.24
CA THR A 3 -9.92 -3.48 -5.92
C THR A 3 -10.62 -4.78 -5.55
N LEU A 4 -9.85 -5.78 -5.17
CA LEU A 4 -10.33 -7.06 -4.67
C LEU A 4 -9.78 -7.25 -3.26
N GLY A 5 -10.67 -7.49 -2.31
CA GLY A 5 -10.32 -7.73 -0.91
C GLY A 5 -10.87 -9.07 -0.43
N LEU A 6 -10.07 -9.80 0.33
CA LEU A 6 -10.48 -11.03 1.02
C LEU A 6 -10.11 -10.92 2.49
N GLN A 7 -11.06 -11.28 3.35
CA GLN A 7 -10.83 -11.42 4.78
C GLN A 7 -11.38 -12.76 5.24
N TRP A 8 -10.55 -13.51 5.96
CA TRP A 8 -10.93 -14.76 6.60
C TRP A 8 -10.63 -14.67 8.10
N ALA A 9 -11.57 -15.06 8.94
CA ALA A 9 -11.40 -15.04 10.39
C ALA A 9 -11.94 -16.33 11.03
N ARG A 10 -11.21 -16.88 11.99
CA ARG A 10 -11.63 -18.06 12.76
C ARG A 10 -11.35 -17.90 14.25
N PRO A 11 -12.34 -18.23 15.12
CA PRO A 11 -12.12 -18.29 16.55
C PRO A 11 -11.25 -19.51 16.92
N ILE A 12 -10.36 -19.35 17.89
CA ILE A 12 -9.56 -20.43 18.47
C ILE A 12 -10.24 -20.87 19.77
N ARG A 13 -11.09 -21.91 19.74
CA ARG A 13 -11.94 -22.37 20.86
C ARG A 13 -11.32 -22.48 22.27
N ARG A 14 -9.99 -22.54 22.41
CA ARG A 14 -9.30 -22.68 23.71
C ARG A 14 -8.89 -21.35 24.37
N ARG A 15 -8.97 -20.23 23.65
CA ARG A 15 -8.71 -18.87 24.13
C ARG A 15 -9.82 -18.02 23.53
N ASP A 16 -10.30 -16.94 24.15
CA ASP A 16 -11.29 -16.06 23.49
C ASP A 16 -10.63 -15.22 22.37
N ALA A 17 -9.97 -15.92 21.45
CA ALA A 17 -9.05 -15.39 20.47
C ALA A 17 -9.55 -15.70 19.05
N THR A 18 -9.21 -14.84 18.10
CA THR A 18 -9.52 -14.98 16.69
C THR A 18 -8.27 -14.78 15.85
N VAL A 19 -8.01 -15.69 14.91
CA VAL A 19 -7.02 -15.47 13.86
C VAL A 19 -7.71 -14.87 12.66
N ARG A 20 -7.11 -13.83 12.08
CA ARG A 20 -7.60 -13.16 10.89
C ARG A 20 -6.51 -13.09 9.83
N LEU A 21 -6.86 -13.48 8.60
CA LEU A 21 -6.04 -13.31 7.42
C LEU A 21 -6.72 -12.31 6.49
N GLN A 22 -5.96 -11.42 5.88
CA GLN A 22 -6.44 -10.41 4.96
C GLN A 22 -5.56 -10.34 3.73
N GLY A 23 -6.16 -10.05 2.59
CA GLY A 23 -5.48 -9.78 1.33
C GLY A 23 -6.23 -8.71 0.54
N GLU A 24 -5.49 -7.79 -0.04
CA GLU A 24 -6.02 -6.78 -0.96
C GLU A 24 -5.14 -6.71 -2.21
N LEU A 25 -5.80 -6.63 -3.36
CA LEU A 25 -5.22 -6.36 -4.66
C LEU A 25 -5.93 -5.16 -5.27
N THR A 26 -5.20 -4.07 -5.48
CA THR A 26 -5.74 -2.87 -6.13
C THR A 26 -4.94 -2.59 -7.40
N SER A 27 -5.62 -2.31 -8.50
CA SER A 27 -4.98 -1.86 -9.74
C SER A 27 -5.75 -0.70 -10.35
N VAL A 28 -5.05 0.40 -10.57
CA VAL A 28 -5.51 1.60 -11.27
C VAL A 28 -4.52 1.96 -12.38
N GLU A 29 -3.83 0.95 -12.91
CA GLU A 29 -3.04 1.04 -14.13
C GLU A 29 -3.96 1.08 -15.36
N GLN A 30 -3.47 1.64 -16.46
CA GLN A 30 -4.13 1.61 -17.75
C GLN A 30 -4.27 0.17 -18.28
N SER A 31 -5.35 -0.06 -19.01
CA SER A 31 -5.48 -1.30 -19.78
C SER A 31 -4.38 -1.37 -20.84
N PRO A 32 -3.81 -2.56 -21.13
CA PRO A 32 -2.84 -2.75 -22.23
C PRO A 32 -3.31 -2.24 -23.60
N THR A 33 -4.62 -2.06 -23.78
CA THR A 33 -5.24 -1.41 -24.96
C THR A 33 -4.78 0.04 -25.19
N TYR A 34 -4.04 0.65 -24.24
CA TYR A 34 -3.39 1.95 -24.44
C TYR A 34 -2.43 1.97 -25.65
N ARG A 35 -1.94 0.80 -26.07
CA ARG A 35 -1.07 0.62 -27.25
C ARG A 35 -1.80 0.81 -28.57
N ASP A 36 -3.09 0.53 -28.60
CA ASP A 36 -3.92 0.62 -29.80
C ASP A 36 -4.65 1.97 -29.89
N ARG A 37 -4.88 2.63 -28.74
CA ARG A 37 -5.49 3.96 -28.66
C ARG A 37 -5.04 4.70 -27.41
N PRO A 38 -4.94 6.03 -27.41
CA PRO A 38 -4.68 6.79 -26.19
C PRO A 38 -5.81 6.59 -25.16
N ILE A 39 -5.46 6.15 -23.95
CA ILE A 39 -6.38 6.03 -22.81
C ILE A 39 -5.89 6.99 -21.72
N GLY A 40 -6.82 7.64 -21.01
CA GLY A 40 -6.47 8.47 -19.86
C GLY A 40 -6.00 7.62 -18.68
N SER A 41 -5.05 8.12 -17.88
CA SER A 41 -4.68 7.50 -16.60
C SER A 41 -5.78 7.76 -15.55
N PHE A 42 -6.01 6.79 -14.67
CA PHE A 42 -6.97 6.98 -13.56
C PHE A 42 -6.57 8.17 -12.68
N TYR A 43 -7.56 8.86 -12.12
CA TYR A 43 -7.38 10.03 -11.24
C TYR A 43 -6.73 11.27 -11.88
N THR A 44 -6.50 11.25 -13.19
CA THR A 44 -6.06 12.42 -13.96
C THR A 44 -7.23 13.10 -14.67
N SER A 45 -7.08 14.40 -15.00
CA SER A 45 -8.09 15.15 -15.74
C SER A 45 -7.42 16.13 -16.70
N ARG A 46 -8.05 16.34 -17.86
CA ARG A 46 -7.62 17.36 -18.84
C ARG A 46 -8.10 18.77 -18.49
N ARG A 47 -9.12 18.90 -17.64
CA ARG A 47 -9.71 20.19 -17.24
C ARG A 47 -9.27 20.64 -15.86
N VAL A 48 -9.00 19.67 -14.99
CA VAL A 48 -8.69 19.88 -13.57
C VAL A 48 -7.24 19.44 -13.38
N ILE A 49 -6.31 20.41 -13.37
CA ILE A 49 -4.86 20.15 -13.38
C ILE A 49 -4.44 19.33 -12.16
N GLN A 50 -5.06 19.58 -11.00
CA GLN A 50 -4.79 18.85 -9.76
C GLN A 50 -5.30 17.40 -9.77
N GLY A 51 -6.05 16.98 -10.79
CA GLY A 51 -6.64 15.64 -10.85
C GLY A 51 -7.61 15.38 -9.69
N TYR A 52 -7.75 14.12 -9.30
CA TYR A 52 -8.64 13.68 -8.22
C TYR A 52 -7.95 13.74 -6.86
N THR A 53 -7.49 14.94 -6.49
CA THR A 53 -6.78 15.21 -5.24
C THR A 53 -7.38 16.40 -4.50
N GLN A 54 -7.10 16.49 -3.19
CA GLN A 54 -7.36 17.67 -2.38
C GLN A 54 -6.12 17.99 -1.55
N ARG A 55 -5.59 19.21 -1.69
CA ARG A 55 -4.34 19.66 -1.04
C ARG A 55 -3.14 18.71 -1.26
N GLY A 56 -3.08 18.06 -2.43
CA GLY A 56 -2.02 17.10 -2.76
C GLY A 56 -2.30 15.67 -2.29
N GLU A 57 -3.35 15.43 -1.52
CA GLU A 57 -3.75 14.09 -1.07
C GLU A 57 -4.75 13.46 -2.05
N SER A 58 -4.55 12.18 -2.36
CA SER A 58 -5.47 11.42 -3.22
C SER A 58 -6.84 11.31 -2.55
N LEU A 59 -7.91 11.65 -3.27
CA LEU A 59 -9.29 11.41 -2.83
C LEU A 59 -9.80 10.00 -3.20
N ALA A 60 -8.94 9.18 -3.82
CA ALA A 60 -9.26 7.83 -4.23
C ALA A 60 -8.29 6.82 -3.59
N ALA A 61 -7.91 5.76 -4.31
CA ALA A 61 -6.96 4.79 -3.78
C ALA A 61 -5.65 5.49 -3.38
N ALA A 62 -5.13 5.18 -2.19
CA ALA A 62 -3.94 5.80 -1.62
C ALA A 62 -2.65 5.55 -2.44
N ILE A 63 -2.69 4.58 -3.35
CA ILE A 63 -1.59 4.21 -4.23
C ILE A 63 -1.41 5.19 -5.41
N GLY A 64 -2.33 6.14 -5.59
CA GLY A 64 -2.24 7.17 -6.61
C GLY A 64 -2.55 6.69 -8.04
N PRO A 65 -2.40 7.57 -9.04
CA PRO A 65 -2.71 7.28 -10.44
C PRO A 65 -1.72 6.27 -11.05
N GLY A 66 -2.22 5.42 -11.95
CA GLY A 66 -1.37 4.49 -12.73
C GLY A 66 -0.62 3.47 -11.89
N ALA A 67 -1.09 3.17 -10.68
CA ALA A 67 -0.41 2.30 -9.74
C ALA A 67 -1.13 0.96 -9.54
N SER A 68 -0.39 -0.04 -9.04
CA SER A 68 -0.96 -1.29 -8.53
C SER A 68 -0.39 -1.64 -7.17
N SER A 69 -1.20 -2.26 -6.32
CA SER A 69 -0.79 -2.71 -5.00
C SER A 69 -1.26 -4.13 -4.69
N GLN A 70 -0.45 -4.79 -3.88
CA GLN A 70 -0.73 -6.05 -3.24
C GLN A 70 -0.46 -5.87 -1.76
N TRP A 71 -1.39 -6.23 -0.90
CA TRP A 71 -1.23 -6.14 0.55
C TRP A 71 -1.80 -7.39 1.21
N VAL A 72 -1.11 -7.91 2.20
CA VAL A 72 -1.54 -9.07 2.99
C VAL A 72 -1.25 -8.84 4.46
N ALA A 73 -2.09 -9.42 5.32
CA ALA A 73 -1.89 -9.39 6.75
C ALA A 73 -2.37 -10.65 7.45
N ALA A 74 -1.75 -10.92 8.60
CA ALA A 74 -2.18 -11.93 9.55
C ALA A 74 -2.24 -11.30 10.94
N ASP A 75 -3.38 -11.44 11.61
CA ASP A 75 -3.62 -10.92 12.95
C ASP A 75 -4.08 -12.01 13.91
N TYR A 76 -3.65 -11.90 15.14
CA TYR A 76 -4.13 -12.64 16.31
C TYR A 76 -4.81 -11.65 17.25
N LEU A 77 -6.09 -11.86 17.50
CA LEU A 77 -6.99 -10.92 18.18
C LEU A 77 -7.51 -11.57 19.46
N GLU A 78 -7.21 -11.00 20.63
CA GLU A 78 -7.79 -11.33 21.93
C GLU A 78 -8.65 -10.17 22.45
N PRO A 79 -9.46 -10.35 23.51
CA PRO A 79 -10.36 -9.30 23.98
C PRO A 79 -9.62 -8.08 24.53
N SER A 80 -8.47 -8.30 25.18
CA SER A 80 -7.66 -7.25 25.80
C SER A 80 -6.44 -6.85 24.98
N TRP A 81 -6.03 -7.62 23.97
CA TRP A 81 -4.88 -7.29 23.14
C TRP A 81 -4.95 -7.92 21.76
N SER A 82 -4.20 -7.38 20.81
CA SER A 82 -4.04 -7.99 19.50
C SER A 82 -2.64 -7.73 18.98
N PHE A 83 -2.17 -8.62 18.13
CA PHE A 83 -0.92 -8.48 17.40
C PHE A 83 -1.13 -8.92 15.96
N GLY A 84 -0.45 -8.27 15.01
CA GLY A 84 -0.49 -8.67 13.63
C GLY A 84 0.75 -8.23 12.87
N VAL A 85 0.98 -8.90 11.75
CA VAL A 85 2.02 -8.57 10.79
C VAL A 85 1.37 -8.36 9.43
N PHE A 86 1.98 -7.50 8.62
CA PHE A 86 1.54 -7.25 7.27
C PHE A 86 2.73 -7.01 6.36
N ALA A 87 2.50 -7.17 5.07
CA ALA A 87 3.43 -6.77 4.04
C ALA A 87 2.65 -6.30 2.83
N GLY A 88 3.19 -5.31 2.14
CA GLY A 88 2.65 -4.90 0.87
C GLY A 88 3.73 -4.54 -0.13
N ARG A 89 3.30 -4.49 -1.38
CA ARG A 89 4.07 -4.01 -2.51
C ARG A 89 3.20 -3.06 -3.31
N ILE A 90 3.76 -1.93 -3.70
CA ILE A 90 3.13 -0.95 -4.61
C ILE A 90 4.06 -0.75 -5.79
N ARG A 91 3.53 -0.83 -7.01
CA ARG A 91 4.18 -0.32 -8.20
C ARG A 91 3.57 1.02 -8.56
N TRP A 92 4.40 2.04 -8.58
CA TRP A 92 3.96 3.42 -8.75
C TRP A 92 3.96 3.83 -10.22
N ASN A 93 2.89 4.49 -10.64
CA ASN A 93 2.81 5.27 -11.87
C ASN A 93 3.33 4.56 -13.14
N GLU A 94 2.96 3.29 -13.28
CA GLU A 94 3.30 2.42 -14.40
C GLU A 94 2.78 2.96 -15.74
N ASP A 95 1.72 3.77 -15.73
CA ASP A 95 1.20 4.46 -16.91
C ASP A 95 2.24 5.44 -17.49
N THR A 96 2.84 6.29 -16.64
CA THR A 96 3.89 7.21 -17.06
C THR A 96 5.08 6.44 -17.61
N ARG A 97 5.49 5.37 -16.91
CA ARG A 97 6.57 4.48 -17.35
C ARG A 97 6.31 3.89 -18.74
N SER A 98 5.07 3.48 -18.99
CA SER A 98 4.65 2.82 -20.22
C SER A 98 4.55 3.75 -21.43
N THR A 99 4.39 5.06 -21.17
CA THR A 99 4.35 6.11 -22.21
C THR A 99 5.67 6.88 -22.37
N ALA A 100 6.57 6.80 -21.38
CA ALA A 100 7.87 7.44 -21.43
C ALA A 100 8.79 6.65 -22.37
N ASN A 101 9.43 7.36 -23.31
CA ASN A 101 10.34 6.79 -24.30
C ASN A 101 11.70 6.44 -23.66
N PHE A 102 11.71 5.44 -22.79
CA PHE A 102 12.95 4.92 -22.24
C PHE A 102 13.72 4.10 -23.28
N PRO A 103 15.07 4.08 -23.22
CA PRO A 103 15.86 3.20 -24.06
C PRO A 103 15.45 1.74 -23.89
N ALA A 104 15.41 0.97 -24.98
CA ALA A 104 14.91 -0.40 -24.98
C ALA A 104 15.64 -1.33 -23.98
N TYR A 105 16.92 -1.09 -23.71
CA TYR A 105 17.73 -1.86 -22.76
C TYR A 105 17.38 -1.59 -21.28
N GLN A 106 16.69 -0.48 -20.99
CA GLN A 106 16.19 -0.12 -19.65
C GLN A 106 14.71 -0.44 -19.50
N GLY A 107 13.93 -0.31 -20.59
CA GLY A 107 12.47 -0.33 -20.57
C GLY A 107 11.79 -1.56 -19.96
N TYR A 108 12.47 -2.68 -19.77
CA TYR A 108 11.90 -3.85 -19.10
C TYR A 108 12.12 -3.86 -17.57
N CYS A 109 13.13 -3.18 -17.06
CA CYS A 109 13.58 -3.33 -15.67
C CYS A 109 13.34 -2.11 -14.78
N ILE A 110 12.85 -1.01 -15.36
CA ILE A 110 12.64 0.27 -14.67
C ILE A 110 11.26 0.36 -14.03
N HIS A 111 11.07 -0.27 -12.88
CA HIS A 111 9.83 -0.10 -12.11
C HIS A 111 10.11 0.62 -10.79
N ASP A 112 9.32 1.67 -10.53
CA ASP A 112 9.25 2.30 -9.22
C ASP A 112 8.38 1.42 -8.30
N VAL A 113 9.02 0.76 -7.35
CA VAL A 113 8.37 -0.25 -6.51
C VAL A 113 8.65 0.02 -5.05
N SER A 114 7.58 0.19 -4.25
CA SER A 114 7.68 0.14 -2.80
C SER A 114 7.38 -1.25 -2.28
N ILE A 115 8.18 -1.72 -1.32
CA ILE A 115 7.94 -2.90 -0.51
C ILE A 115 7.92 -2.45 0.95
N PHE A 116 6.92 -2.87 1.71
CA PHE A 116 6.73 -2.41 3.08
C PHE A 116 6.18 -3.53 3.97
N PRO A 117 7.06 -4.29 4.65
CA PRO A 117 6.65 -5.09 5.80
C PRO A 117 6.39 -4.20 7.02
N GLY A 118 5.51 -4.66 7.89
CA GLY A 118 5.19 -4.00 9.14
C GLY A 118 4.55 -4.94 10.16
N ALA A 119 4.46 -4.43 11.38
CA ALA A 119 3.81 -5.10 12.49
C ALA A 119 2.95 -4.11 13.27
N ARG A 120 1.85 -4.58 13.81
CA ARG A 120 0.91 -3.79 14.61
C ARG A 120 0.53 -4.53 15.87
N ALA A 121 0.39 -3.79 16.96
CA ALA A 121 -0.07 -4.31 18.23
C ALA A 121 -1.06 -3.34 18.87
N ARG A 122 -1.99 -3.89 19.65
CA ARG A 122 -2.93 -3.14 20.48
C ARG A 122 -3.03 -3.82 21.82
N ALA A 123 -3.08 -3.05 22.89
CA ALA A 123 -3.42 -3.51 24.22
C ALA A 123 -4.47 -2.58 24.82
N GLY A 124 -5.43 -3.13 25.53
CA GLY A 124 -6.56 -2.43 26.11
C GLY A 124 -6.92 -2.95 27.48
N SER A 125 -7.38 -2.04 28.34
CA SER A 125 -7.96 -2.34 29.65
C SER A 125 -9.26 -1.57 29.82
N ARG A 126 -9.94 -1.70 30.98
CA ARG A 126 -11.13 -0.91 31.28
C ARG A 126 -10.94 0.62 31.24
N PHE A 127 -9.70 1.10 31.26
CA PHE A 127 -9.37 2.54 31.32
C PHE A 127 -8.95 3.15 29.98
N GLY A 128 -8.73 2.32 28.95
CA GLY A 128 -8.27 2.81 27.66
C GLY A 128 -7.43 1.78 26.91
N TYR A 129 -6.84 2.23 25.81
CA TYR A 129 -6.03 1.42 24.93
C TYR A 129 -4.79 2.16 24.44
N VAL A 130 -3.81 1.37 24.04
CA VAL A 130 -2.64 1.79 23.29
C VAL A 130 -2.57 0.91 22.05
N SER A 131 -2.30 1.51 20.90
CA SER A 131 -1.92 0.80 19.69
C SER A 131 -0.63 1.36 19.12
N ALA A 132 0.21 0.47 18.62
CA ALA A 132 1.45 0.83 17.96
C ALA A 132 1.55 0.08 16.64
N GLU A 133 2.05 0.75 15.61
CA GLU A 133 2.35 0.18 14.32
C GLU A 133 3.75 0.61 13.88
N VAL A 134 4.55 -0.34 13.42
CA VAL A 134 5.85 -0.10 12.83
C VAL A 134 5.86 -0.58 11.39
N THR A 135 6.34 0.26 10.49
CA THR A 135 6.45 -0.04 9.05
C THR A 135 7.86 0.26 8.56
N PHE A 136 8.43 -0.67 7.81
CA PHE A 136 9.72 -0.52 7.16
C PHE A 136 9.51 -0.46 5.64
N GLY A 137 9.42 0.75 5.08
CA GLY A 137 9.22 0.96 3.66
C GLY A 137 10.54 1.11 2.90
N ASN A 138 10.70 0.37 1.81
CA ASN A 138 11.78 0.55 0.85
C ASN A 138 11.18 0.80 -0.54
N ARG A 139 11.39 1.98 -1.11
CA ARG A 139 10.98 2.35 -2.47
C ARG A 139 12.20 2.30 -3.37
N LEU A 140 12.20 1.32 -4.25
CA LEU A 140 13.26 1.02 -5.18
C LEU A 140 13.04 1.77 -6.50
N ASN A 141 14.13 2.28 -7.09
CA ASN A 141 14.11 2.97 -8.38
C ASN A 141 13.06 4.10 -8.43
N SER A 142 13.05 4.95 -7.40
CA SER A 142 12.08 6.02 -7.28
C SER A 142 12.09 6.89 -8.54
N PHE A 143 10.93 7.17 -9.10
CA PHE A 143 10.78 7.94 -10.35
C PHE A 143 11.52 7.33 -11.56
N PHE A 144 11.70 6.01 -11.58
CA PHE A 144 12.38 5.27 -12.66
C PHE A 144 13.87 5.62 -12.81
N GLN A 145 14.51 6.12 -11.75
CA GLN A 145 15.92 6.50 -11.77
C GLN A 145 16.84 5.28 -11.59
N VAL A 146 17.26 4.70 -12.71
CA VAL A 146 18.31 3.66 -12.77
C VAL A 146 19.46 4.12 -13.66
N GLN A 147 20.68 3.67 -13.35
CA GLN A 147 21.86 4.04 -14.11
C GLN A 147 22.12 3.09 -15.29
N SER A 148 21.65 1.85 -15.19
CA SER A 148 21.98 0.77 -16.14
C SER A 148 20.75 -0.07 -16.50
N GLY A 149 20.89 -0.89 -17.55
CA GLY A 149 19.82 -1.77 -18.05
C GLY A 149 19.59 -2.98 -17.15
N CYS A 150 18.87 -3.97 -17.68
CA CYS A 150 18.49 -5.17 -16.92
C CYS A 150 19.66 -6.04 -16.39
N ILE A 151 20.86 -5.90 -16.95
CA ILE A 151 22.02 -6.77 -16.66
C ILE A 151 22.74 -6.32 -15.38
N ASP A 152 22.88 -5.01 -15.18
CA ASP A 152 23.43 -4.43 -13.95
C ASP A 152 22.35 -3.53 -13.34
N GLN A 153 21.78 -3.89 -12.19
CA GLN A 153 20.78 -3.03 -11.53
C GLN A 153 21.47 -2.06 -10.57
N ASN A 154 21.92 -0.93 -11.11
CA ASN A 154 22.41 0.19 -10.30
C ASN A 154 21.27 1.19 -10.12
N SER A 155 20.55 1.09 -9.01
CA SER A 155 19.55 2.11 -8.62
C SER A 155 20.28 3.43 -8.32
N VAL A 156 19.79 4.53 -8.91
CA VAL A 156 20.34 5.87 -8.62
C VAL A 156 19.69 6.43 -7.37
N LEU A 157 18.40 6.13 -7.16
CA LEU A 157 17.63 6.65 -6.04
C LEU A 157 16.71 5.59 -5.45
N ASP A 158 17.03 5.20 -4.22
CA ASP A 158 16.15 4.40 -3.37
C ASP A 158 15.77 5.21 -2.12
N ILE A 159 14.49 5.16 -1.74
CA ILE A 159 13.97 5.87 -0.57
C ILE A 159 13.61 4.85 0.51
N ARG A 160 14.20 5.02 1.70
CA ARG A 160 13.95 4.13 2.84
C ARG A 160 13.29 4.90 3.97
N ASN A 161 12.10 4.46 4.35
CA ASN A 161 11.31 5.07 5.41
C ASN A 161 11.06 4.06 6.52
N ARG A 162 11.23 4.50 7.76
CA ARG A 162 10.86 3.74 8.96
C ARG A 162 9.86 4.56 9.74
N THR A 163 8.64 4.06 9.86
CA THR A 163 7.55 4.79 10.48
C THR A 163 7.11 4.05 11.72
N LEU A 164 7.04 4.77 12.85
CA LEU A 164 6.40 4.32 14.08
C LEU A 164 5.18 5.21 14.31
N SER A 165 4.00 4.59 14.36
CA SER A 165 2.77 5.25 14.75
C SER A 165 2.35 4.72 16.12
N VAL A 166 2.04 5.62 17.05
CA VAL A 166 1.52 5.27 18.37
C VAL A 166 0.24 6.06 18.60
N THR A 167 -0.81 5.36 19.02
CA THR A 167 -2.09 5.95 19.36
C THR A 167 -2.47 5.53 20.77
N VAL A 168 -2.83 6.50 21.59
CA VAL A 168 -3.33 6.30 22.96
C VAL A 168 -4.72 6.89 23.04
N GLY A 169 -5.65 6.16 23.63
CA GLY A 169 -7.04 6.64 23.78
C GLY A 169 -7.72 6.01 24.98
N THR A 170 -8.79 6.64 25.44
CA THR A 170 -9.67 6.08 26.48
C THR A 170 -10.87 5.40 25.82
N PHE A 171 -11.44 4.39 26.48
CA PHE A 171 -12.73 3.87 26.06
C PHE A 171 -13.80 4.82 26.57
N THR A 172 -14.65 5.36 25.69
CA THR A 172 -15.80 6.16 26.12
C THR A 172 -16.67 5.30 27.05
N PRO A 173 -16.90 5.72 28.31
CA PRO A 173 -17.80 5.00 29.19
C PRO A 173 -19.22 5.12 28.63
N GLY A 174 -19.80 4.00 28.17
CA GLY A 174 -21.24 3.93 27.86
C GLY A 174 -21.59 3.57 26.42
N ARG A 175 -21.65 2.27 26.14
CA ARG A 175 -22.89 1.58 25.74
C ARG A 175 -22.66 0.07 25.84
N SER A 176 -23.16 -0.52 26.91
CA SER A 176 -23.36 -1.96 27.00
C SER A 176 -24.24 -2.41 25.82
N ARG A 177 -23.82 -3.45 25.10
CA ARG A 177 -24.77 -4.33 24.43
C ARG A 177 -25.23 -5.38 25.42
#